data_AF-A0A561U095-F1
#
_entry.id   AF-A0A561U095-F1
#
_cell.length_a   1.000
_cell.length_b   1.000
_cell.length_c   1.000
_cell.angle_alpha   90.00
_cell.angle_beta   90.00
_cell.angle_gamma   90.00
#
_symmetry.space_group_name_H-M   'P 1'
#
loop_
_entity.id
_entity.type
_entity.pdbx_description
1 polymer ?
#
loop_
_entity_poly.entity_id
_entity_poly.type
_entity_poly.pdbx_seq_one_letter_code
_entity_poly.pdbx_strand_id
1 'polypeptide(L)'
;MTKLDKLAEYYGRHDMSEVMESGHWEDEPAEPDPMITTSLRLPKSLLDQVRDRAAAEDVKTTAWIRGLIESELARSEPNGVEARLRRLEDAVFNRSA
;
A
#
# COMPACT_ATOMS: atom_id res chain seq x y z
N MET A 1 14.27 42.53 -2.20
CA MET A 1 14.97 41.33 -2.71
C MET A 1 14.06 40.13 -2.47
N THR A 2 13.53 39.56 -3.54
CA THR A 2 12.54 38.48 -3.50
C THR A 2 13.21 37.13 -3.30
N LYS A 3 12.41 36.09 -2.97
CA LYS A 3 12.92 34.72 -2.81
C LYS A 3 13.51 34.17 -4.12
N LEU A 4 13.02 34.66 -5.27
CA LEU A 4 13.52 34.31 -6.60
C LEU A 4 14.89 34.95 -6.89
N ASP A 5 15.10 36.20 -6.48
CA ASP A 5 16.39 36.88 -6.69
C ASP A 5 17.54 36.17 -5.95
N LYS A 6 17.27 35.72 -4.72
CA LYS A 6 18.25 34.95 -3.92
C LYS A 6 18.56 33.59 -4.54
N LEU A 7 17.55 32.96 -5.16
CA LEU A 7 17.71 31.67 -5.82
C LEU A 7 18.52 31.82 -7.12
N ALA A 8 18.23 32.85 -7.90
CA ALA A 8 18.99 33.19 -9.10
C ALA A 8 20.46 33.50 -8.79
N GLU A 9 20.73 34.23 -7.71
CA GLU A 9 22.10 34.52 -7.26
C GLU A 9 22.84 33.26 -6.79
N TYR A 10 22.14 32.33 -6.12
CA TYR A 10 22.70 31.05 -5.69
C TYR A 10 23.07 30.17 -6.90
N TYR A 11 22.15 29.98 -7.85
CA TYR A 11 22.42 29.19 -9.05
C TYR A 11 23.40 29.87 -10.02
N GLY A 12 23.52 31.20 -9.98
CA GLY A 12 24.54 31.92 -10.74
C GLY A 12 25.95 31.81 -10.16
N ARG A 13 26.09 31.47 -8.87
CA ARG A 13 27.38 31.32 -8.17
C ARG A 13 27.83 29.86 -7.98
N HIS A 14 26.92 28.91 -8.10
CA HIS A 14 27.22 27.50 -7.94
C HIS A 14 27.12 26.77 -9.29
N ASP A 15 28.22 26.17 -9.73
CA ASP A 15 28.22 25.31 -10.91
C ASP A 15 27.48 24.00 -10.59
N MET A 16 26.30 23.84 -11.18
CA MET A 16 25.47 22.64 -10.98
C MET A 16 26.05 21.42 -11.70
N SER A 17 27.04 21.61 -12.59
CA SER A 17 27.66 20.52 -13.34
C SER A 17 28.36 19.53 -12.40
N GLU A 18 29.05 20.01 -11.36
CA GLU A 18 29.69 19.15 -10.35
C GLU A 18 28.68 18.37 -9.50
N VAL A 19 27.52 18.96 -9.23
CA VAL A 19 26.43 18.31 -8.48
C VAL A 19 25.75 17.22 -9.33
N MET A 20 25.63 17.45 -10.64
CA MET A 20 25.11 16.45 -11.56
C MET A 20 26.11 15.32 -11.83
N GLU A 21 27.40 15.64 -11.89
CA GLU A 21 28.49 14.65 -12.09
C GLU A 21 28.69 13.76 -10.85
N SER A 22 28.48 14.31 -9.65
CA SER A 22 28.47 13.56 -8.39
C SER A 22 27.12 12.92 -8.07
N GLY A 23 26.10 13.15 -8.90
CA GLY A 23 24.79 12.52 -8.78
C GLY A 23 24.90 11.03 -9.06
N HIS A 24 24.74 10.20 -8.02
CA HIS A 24 24.64 8.77 -8.18
C HIS A 24 23.18 8.43 -8.49
N TRP A 25 22.94 7.69 -9.57
CA TRP A 25 21.64 7.05 -9.74
C TRP A 25 21.47 6.05 -8.60
N GLU A 26 20.33 6.09 -7.92
CA GLU A 26 19.98 5.04 -6.98
C GLU A 26 19.76 3.75 -7.79
N ASP A 27 20.83 2.97 -7.96
CA ASP A 27 20.83 1.62 -8.53
C ASP A 27 20.25 0.59 -7.54
N GLU A 28 19.68 1.04 -6.42
CA GLU A 28 19.02 0.15 -5.48
C GLU A 28 17.86 -0.55 -6.20
N PRO A 29 17.83 -1.91 -6.18
CA PRO A 29 16.71 -2.62 -6.75
C PRO A 29 15.45 -2.15 -6.04
N ALA A 30 14.47 -1.70 -6.84
CA ALA A 30 13.17 -1.29 -6.31
C ALA A 30 12.65 -2.34 -5.33
N GLU A 31 12.00 -1.87 -4.25
CA GLU A 31 11.39 -2.77 -3.26
C GLU A 31 10.60 -3.88 -3.97
N PRO A 32 10.70 -5.16 -3.51
CA PRO A 32 10.08 -6.28 -4.20
C PRO A 32 8.57 -6.13 -4.40
N ASP A 33 7.92 -5.37 -3.52
CA ASP A 33 6.49 -5.04 -3.57
C ASP A 33 6.29 -3.57 -3.17
N PRO A 34 6.45 -2.63 -4.11
CA PRO A 34 6.34 -1.21 -3.80
C PRO A 34 4.88 -0.82 -3.56
N MET A 35 4.64 0.08 -2.62
CA MET A 35 3.30 0.63 -2.42
C MET A 35 2.85 1.47 -3.63
N ILE A 36 1.88 0.96 -4.39
CA ILE A 36 1.26 1.69 -5.50
C ILE A 36 -0.01 2.42 -5.04
N THR A 37 -0.23 3.63 -5.54
CA THR A 37 -1.47 4.38 -5.30
C THR A 37 -2.49 4.11 -6.40
N THR A 38 -3.69 3.70 -6.00
CA THR A 38 -4.83 3.51 -6.91
C THR A 38 -5.93 4.52 -6.60
N SER A 39 -6.35 5.29 -7.60
CA SER A 39 -7.46 6.23 -7.46
C SER A 39 -8.79 5.54 -7.76
N LEU A 40 -9.68 5.50 -6.77
CA LEU A 40 -11.02 4.92 -6.90
C LEU A 40 -12.08 5.98 -6.59
N ARG A 41 -13.11 6.08 -7.45
CA ARG A 41 -14.27 6.93 -7.21
C ARG A 41 -15.30 6.17 -6.39
N LEU A 42 -15.74 6.75 -5.27
CA LEU A 42 -16.74 6.17 -4.38
C LEU A 42 -17.89 7.15 -4.15
N PRO A 43 -19.12 6.67 -3.93
CA PRO A 43 -20.20 7.51 -3.43
C PRO A 43 -19.81 8.18 -2.11
N LYS A 44 -20.20 9.45 -1.92
CA LYS A 44 -19.90 10.19 -0.68
C LYS A 44 -20.40 9.47 0.56
N SER A 45 -21.64 8.97 0.52
CA SER A 45 -22.27 8.24 1.63
C SER A 45 -21.52 6.97 2.01
N LEU A 46 -20.84 6.34 1.06
CA LEU A 46 -20.00 5.17 1.34
C LEU A 46 -18.70 5.60 2.01
N LEU A 47 -18.02 6.62 1.49
CA LEU A 47 -16.76 7.10 2.08
C LEU A 47 -16.95 7.66 3.49
N ASP A 48 -18.08 8.30 3.77
CA ASP A 48 -18.41 8.80 5.11
C ASP A 48 -18.56 7.63 6.11
N GLN A 49 -19.28 6.57 5.74
CA GLN A 49 -19.36 5.35 6.57
C GLN A 49 -18.01 4.67 6.80
N VAL A 50 -17.10 4.74 5.83
CA VAL A 50 -15.74 4.20 5.97
C VAL A 50 -14.91 5.05 6.94
N ARG A 51 -15.07 6.38 6.89
CA ARG A 51 -14.42 7.30 7.84
C ARG A 51 -14.89 7.07 9.26
N ASP A 52 -16.19 6.89 9.47
CA ASP A 52 -16.76 6.63 10.79
C ASP A 52 -16.22 5.34 11.40
N ARG A 53 -16.10 4.26 10.60
CA ARG A 53 -15.49 3.00 11.04
C ARG A 53 -14.01 3.15 11.36
N ALA A 54 -13.25 3.81 10.49
CA ALA A 54 -11.83 4.06 10.73
C ALA A 54 -11.60 4.89 12.01
N ALA A 55 -12.44 5.88 12.28
CA ALA A 55 -12.40 6.67 13.51
C ALA A 55 -12.75 5.84 14.76
N ALA A 56 -13.74 4.94 14.67
CA ALA A 56 -14.10 4.04 15.76
C ALA A 56 -12.97 3.07 16.13
N GLU A 57 -12.11 2.74 15.18
CA GLU A 57 -10.93 1.88 15.35
C GLU A 57 -9.62 2.67 15.57
N ASP A 58 -9.69 4.01 15.68
CA ASP A 58 -8.54 4.93 15.83
C ASP A 58 -7.44 4.75 14.76
N VAL A 59 -7.85 4.54 13.51
CA VAL A 59 -6.94 4.36 12.36
C VAL A 59 -7.24 5.35 11.23
N LYS A 60 -6.24 5.60 10.38
CA LYS A 60 -6.44 6.40 9.16
C LYS A 60 -7.37 5.67 8.19
N THR A 61 -8.26 6.41 7.54
CA THR A 61 -9.22 5.87 6.56
C THR A 61 -8.55 5.01 5.48
N THR A 62 -7.39 5.44 4.97
CA THR A 62 -6.64 4.69 3.95
C THR A 62 -6.02 3.40 4.47
N ALA A 63 -5.58 3.37 5.73
CA ALA A 63 -5.08 2.16 6.37
C ALA A 63 -6.23 1.17 6.62
N TRP A 64 -7.39 1.68 7.05
CA TRP A 64 -8.60 0.88 7.25
C TRP A 64 -9.08 0.24 5.93
N ILE A 65 -9.14 1.02 4.84
CA ILE A 65 -9.50 0.50 3.51
C ILE A 65 -8.51 -0.58 3.05
N ARG A 66 -7.20 -0.37 3.26
CA ARG A 66 -6.17 -1.37 2.92
C ARG A 66 -6.40 -2.67 3.70
N GLY A 67 -6.55 -2.59 5.02
CA GLY A 67 -6.80 -3.76 5.86
C GLY A 67 -8.10 -4.49 5.49
N LEU A 68 -9.14 -3.75 5.07
CA LEU A 68 -10.36 -4.36 4.54
C LEU A 68 -10.07 -5.20 3.29
N ILE A 69 -9.32 -4.64 2.31
CA ILE A 69 -8.97 -5.34 1.06
C ILE A 69 -8.10 -6.56 1.36
N GLU A 70 -7.07 -6.43 2.19
CA GLU A 70 -6.20 -7.53 2.62
C GLU A 70 -7.01 -8.64 3.29
N SER A 71 -7.94 -8.29 4.18
CA SER A 71 -8.79 -9.26 4.87
C SER A 71 -9.72 -10.01 3.91
N GLU A 72 -10.24 -9.33 2.89
CA GLU A 72 -11.15 -9.94 1.91
C GLU A 72 -10.41 -10.88 0.98
N LEU A 73 -9.20 -10.49 0.54
CA LEU A 73 -8.34 -11.36 -0.24
C LEU A 73 -7.88 -12.57 0.58
N ALA A 74 -7.52 -12.39 1.85
CA ALA A 74 -7.16 -13.50 2.76
C ALA A 74 -8.34 -14.45 3.05
N ARG A 75 -9.59 -13.95 3.05
CA ARG A 75 -10.79 -14.79 3.11
C ARG A 75 -11.03 -15.57 1.81
N SER A 76 -10.64 -14.99 0.68
CA SER A 76 -10.82 -15.55 -0.66
C SER A 76 -9.68 -16.47 -1.09
N GLU A 77 -8.52 -16.37 -0.43
CA GLU A 77 -7.39 -17.29 -0.55
C GLU A 77 -7.87 -18.74 -0.29
N PRO A 78 -7.40 -19.71 -1.10
CA PRO A 78 -7.92 -21.07 -1.14
C PRO A 78 -7.45 -21.94 0.04
N ASN A 79 -7.56 -21.43 1.26
CA ASN A 79 -7.91 -22.27 2.41
C ASN A 79 -9.42 -22.57 2.43
N GLY A 80 -9.98 -22.70 1.22
CA GLY A 80 -11.39 -22.82 0.91
C GLY A 80 -12.02 -23.89 1.77
N VAL A 81 -13.25 -23.63 2.17
CA VAL A 81 -14.05 -24.55 2.95
C VAL A 81 -13.99 -25.96 2.35
N GLU A 82 -13.95 -26.11 1.01
CA GLU A 82 -13.68 -27.41 0.36
C GLU A 82 -12.34 -28.08 0.74
N ALA A 83 -11.21 -27.37 0.74
CA ALA A 83 -9.91 -27.95 1.09
C ALA A 83 -9.84 -28.33 2.57
N ARG A 84 -10.55 -27.58 3.43
CA ARG A 84 -10.70 -27.90 4.85
C ARG A 84 -11.68 -29.05 5.08
N LEU A 85 -12.77 -29.12 4.33
CA LEU A 85 -13.75 -30.20 4.38
C LEU A 85 -13.14 -31.52 3.90
N ARG A 86 -12.41 -31.50 2.79
CA ARG A 86 -11.72 -32.69 2.26
C ARG A 86 -10.72 -33.27 3.26
N ARG A 87 -9.93 -32.42 3.94
CA ARG A 87 -9.04 -32.87 5.03
C ARG A 87 -9.78 -33.51 6.20
N LEU A 88 -10.97 -33.00 6.54
CA LEU A 88 -11.80 -33.56 7.61
C LEU A 88 -12.43 -34.90 7.19
N GLU A 89 -12.93 -34.98 5.97
CA GLU A 89 -13.47 -36.22 5.38
C GLU A 89 -12.40 -37.31 5.35
N ASP A 90 -11.20 -37.01 4.84
CA ASP A 90 -10.09 -37.95 4.82
C ASP A 90 -9.71 -38.43 6.24
N ALA A 91 -9.69 -37.52 7.22
CA ALA A 91 -9.33 -37.86 8.61
C ALA A 91 -10.39 -38.70 9.33
N VAL A 92 -11.68 -38.54 9.00
CA VAL A 92 -12.78 -39.29 9.61
C VAL A 92 -12.98 -40.63 8.91
N PHE A 93 -12.91 -40.67 7.58
CA PHE A 93 -13.20 -41.86 6.80
C PHE A 93 -11.98 -42.78 6.63
N ASN A 94 -10.74 -42.29 6.59
CA ASN A 94 -9.55 -43.16 6.55
C ASN A 94 -9.10 -43.68 7.93
N ARG A 95 -9.63 -43.16 9.04
CA ARG A 95 -9.35 -43.67 10.39
C ARG A 95 -10.32 -44.77 10.83
N SER A 96 -11.33 -45.04 10.00
CA SER A 96 -12.37 -46.06 10.22
C SER A 96 -12.16 -47.31 9.36
N ALA A 97 -11.00 -47.43 8.70
CA ALA A 97 -10.57 -48.58 7.90
C ALA A 97 -9.40 -49.33 8.57
#